data_AF-A0A8V0XXZ9-F1
#
_entry.id   AF-A0A8V0XXZ9-F1
#
_cell.length_a   1.000
_cell.length_b   1.000
_cell.length_c   1.000
_cell.angle_alpha   90.00
_cell.angle_beta   90.00
_cell.angle_gamma   90.00
#
_symmetry.space_group_name_H-M   'P 1'
#
loop_
_entity.id
_entity.type
_entity.pdbx_description
1 polymer ?
#
loop_
_entity_poly.entity_id
_entity_poly.type
_entity_poly.pdbx_seq_one_letter_code
_entity_poly.pdbx_strand_id
1 'polypeptide(L)'
;MPSDEELALTEVTEFQKSKDNVLEESRKMFEDVRADCCDIRKILLKFQEWKEKFPDSYCDAYIGFCLPKLLNPLVRAQLVKWSPLENSTDLKEMPWFRAVEEFSDAKKPSESKRDDDPDEEVLPRVIEKTILPKITGILRLS
;
A
#
# COMPACT_ATOMS: atom_id res chain seq x y z
N MET A 1 -41.32 -18.98 -15.14
CA MET A 1 -39.99 -19.25 -14.58
C MET A 1 -39.01 -18.39 -15.36
N PRO A 2 -38.03 -17.76 -14.70
CA PRO A 2 -37.00 -17.00 -15.41
C PRO A 2 -36.24 -17.94 -16.35
N SER A 3 -35.79 -17.42 -17.49
CA SER A 3 -34.83 -18.12 -18.35
C SER A 3 -33.47 -18.19 -17.66
N ASP A 4 -32.65 -19.21 -17.98
CA ASP A 4 -31.26 -19.30 -17.50
C ASP A 4 -30.44 -18.04 -17.84
N GLU A 5 -30.75 -17.39 -18.97
CA GLU A 5 -30.14 -16.12 -19.38
C GLU A 5 -30.56 -14.94 -18.49
N GLU A 6 -31.83 -14.89 -18.07
CA GLU A 6 -32.33 -13.84 -17.17
C GLU A 6 -31.78 -14.01 -15.75
N LEU A 7 -31.58 -15.27 -15.32
CA LEU A 7 -30.99 -15.59 -14.03
C LEU A 7 -29.52 -15.14 -13.98
N ALA A 8 -28.73 -15.48 -15.00
CA ALA A 8 -27.32 -15.10 -15.11
C ALA A 8 -27.12 -13.57 -15.15
N LEU A 9 -28.00 -12.84 -15.86
CA LEU A 9 -27.94 -11.37 -15.89
C LEU A 9 -28.21 -10.78 -14.50
N THR A 10 -29.18 -11.33 -13.78
CA THR A 10 -29.53 -10.88 -12.43
C THR A 10 -28.33 -11.08 -11.48
N GLU A 11 -27.71 -12.26 -11.49
CA GLU A 11 -26.52 -12.58 -10.67
C GLU A 11 -25.35 -11.62 -10.95
N VAL A 12 -25.07 -11.33 -12.22
CA VAL A 12 -24.00 -10.39 -12.60
C VAL A 12 -24.28 -8.98 -12.07
N THR A 13 -25.53 -8.50 -12.17
CA THR A 13 -25.90 -7.17 -11.67
C THR A 13 -25.82 -7.06 -10.16
N GLU A 14 -26.23 -8.10 -9.43
CA GLU A 14 -26.13 -8.17 -7.96
C GLU A 14 -24.67 -8.19 -7.51
N PHE A 15 -23.84 -8.99 -8.18
CA PHE A 15 -22.40 -9.03 -7.93
C PHE A 15 -21.75 -7.65 -8.15
N GLN A 16 -22.03 -6.99 -9.27
CA GLN A 16 -21.48 -5.68 -9.58
C GLN A 16 -21.91 -4.62 -8.54
N LYS A 17 -23.17 -4.62 -8.14
CA LYS A 17 -23.68 -3.73 -7.09
C LYS A 17 -22.98 -3.98 -5.74
N SER A 18 -22.79 -5.24 -5.37
CA SER A 18 -22.07 -5.61 -4.14
C SER A 18 -20.61 -5.14 -4.17
N LYS A 19 -19.94 -5.37 -5.30
CA LYS A 19 -18.57 -4.89 -5.55
C LYS A 19 -18.45 -3.38 -5.42
N ASP A 20 -19.36 -2.62 -6.05
CA ASP A 20 -19.34 -1.16 -6.02
C ASP A 20 -19.58 -0.61 -4.61
N ASN A 21 -20.48 -1.22 -3.84
CA ASN A 21 -20.71 -0.87 -2.44
C ASN A 21 -19.43 -1.07 -1.59
N VAL A 22 -18.76 -2.22 -1.73
CA VAL A 22 -17.48 -2.48 -1.03
C VAL A 22 -16.42 -1.45 -1.41
N LEU A 23 -16.34 -1.06 -2.68
CA LEU A 23 -15.39 -0.06 -3.15
C LEU A 23 -15.72 1.35 -2.62
N GLU A 24 -16.99 1.72 -2.49
CA GLU A 24 -17.40 2.99 -1.89
C GLU A 24 -17.04 3.04 -0.40
N GLU A 25 -17.36 2.00 0.35
CA GLU A 25 -17.04 1.93 1.78
C GLU A 25 -15.52 1.90 2.02
N SER A 26 -14.74 1.27 1.14
CA SER A 26 -13.27 1.30 1.23
C SER A 26 -12.68 2.71 1.12
N ARG A 27 -13.36 3.65 0.43
CA ARG A 27 -12.90 5.06 0.32
C ARG A 27 -13.09 5.84 1.62
N LYS A 28 -14.05 5.42 2.44
CA LYS A 28 -14.40 6.07 3.71
C LYS A 28 -13.64 5.50 4.91
N MET A 29 -12.86 4.44 4.71
CA MET A 29 -12.14 3.73 5.78
C MET A 29 -11.27 4.62 6.67
N PHE A 30 -10.78 5.75 6.15
CA PHE A 30 -9.93 6.70 6.88
C PHE A 30 -10.51 8.13 6.91
N GLU A 31 -11.83 8.29 6.73
CA GLU A 31 -12.46 9.62 6.66
C GLU A 31 -12.39 10.39 7.98
N ASP A 32 -12.36 9.67 9.10
CA ASP A 32 -12.25 10.19 10.46
C ASP A 32 -10.79 10.31 10.94
N VAL A 33 -9.84 9.81 10.14
CA VAL A 33 -8.41 9.85 10.45
C VAL A 33 -7.80 11.10 9.84
N ARG A 34 -6.94 11.78 10.62
CA ARG A 34 -6.19 12.92 10.08
C ARG A 34 -5.31 12.48 8.92
N ALA A 35 -5.26 13.30 7.87
CA ALA A 35 -4.50 12.98 6.66
C ALA A 35 -3.02 12.68 6.94
N ASP A 36 -2.44 13.29 7.97
CA ASP A 36 -1.05 13.09 8.39
C ASP A 36 -0.78 11.75 9.11
N CYS A 37 -1.81 10.92 9.24
CA CYS A 37 -1.80 9.57 9.83
C CYS A 37 -2.26 8.47 8.86
N CYS A 38 -2.83 8.81 7.70
CA CYS A 38 -3.30 7.82 6.71
C CYS A 38 -2.75 8.05 5.29
N ASP A 39 -2.22 9.24 4.99
CA ASP A 39 -1.53 9.52 3.72
C ASP A 39 -0.06 9.06 3.81
N ILE A 40 0.27 8.02 3.06
CA ILE A 40 1.60 7.40 3.05
C ILE A 40 2.70 8.43 2.75
N ARG A 41 2.50 9.34 1.80
CA ARG A 41 3.50 10.35 1.46
C ARG A 41 3.71 11.32 2.63
N LYS A 42 2.63 11.77 3.29
CA LYS A 42 2.76 12.67 4.46
C LYS A 42 3.44 11.99 5.64
N ILE A 43 3.17 10.71 5.86
CA ILE A 43 3.82 9.91 6.91
C ILE A 43 5.32 9.81 6.63
N LEU A 44 5.69 9.44 5.40
CA LEU A 44 7.09 9.29 5.00
C LEU A 44 7.86 10.61 5.06
N LEU A 45 7.24 11.73 4.70
CA LEU A 45 7.86 13.06 4.83
C LEU A 45 8.22 13.39 6.29
N LYS A 46 7.38 13.01 7.27
CA LYS A 46 7.70 13.20 8.69
C LYS A 46 8.87 12.32 9.15
N PHE A 47 8.94 11.08 8.65
CA PHE A 47 10.05 10.19 8.96
C PHE A 47 11.35 10.64 8.29
N GLN A 48 11.27 11.19 7.08
CA GLN A 48 12.40 11.80 6.40
C GLN A 48 12.90 13.03 7.17
N GLU A 49 11.99 13.91 7.61
CA GLU A 49 12.34 15.06 8.44
C GLU A 49 12.99 14.62 9.77
N TRP A 50 12.49 13.55 10.39
CA TRP A 50 13.11 12.98 11.58
C TRP A 50 14.52 12.44 11.27
N LYS A 51 14.69 11.68 10.18
CA LYS A 51 16.00 11.16 9.74
C LYS A 51 17.01 12.29 9.53
N GLU A 52 16.59 13.39 8.93
CA GLU A 52 17.44 14.56 8.65
C GLU A 52 17.79 15.35 9.91
N LYS A 53 16.83 15.56 10.83
CA LYS A 53 17.03 16.39 12.03
C LYS A 53 17.67 15.63 13.20
N PHE A 54 17.35 14.35 13.37
CA PHE A 54 17.78 13.53 14.50
C PHE A 54 18.16 12.10 14.05
N PRO A 55 19.23 11.94 13.24
CA PRO A 55 19.60 10.66 12.63
C PRO A 55 19.88 9.55 13.65
N ASP A 56 20.53 9.87 14.78
CA ASP A 56 20.82 8.89 15.84
C ASP A 56 19.52 8.36 16.45
N SER A 57 18.59 9.25 16.81
CA SER A 57 17.29 8.85 17.36
C SER A 57 16.45 8.05 16.37
N TYR A 58 16.53 8.37 15.07
CA TYR A 58 15.87 7.59 14.01
C TYR A 58 16.45 6.18 13.92
N CYS A 59 17.78 6.06 13.98
CA CYS A 59 18.49 4.77 13.94
C CYS A 59 18.19 3.93 15.18
N ASP A 60 18.29 4.52 16.38
CA ASP A 60 18.06 3.86 17.66
C ASP A 60 16.62 3.37 17.84
N ALA A 61 15.66 4.05 17.20
CA ALA A 61 14.26 3.64 17.16
C ALA A 61 13.95 2.57 16.10
N TYR A 62 14.97 2.12 15.33
CA TYR A 62 14.85 1.11 14.28
C TYR A 62 13.76 1.43 13.24
N ILE A 63 13.62 2.72 12.87
CA ILE A 63 12.48 3.18 12.06
C ILE A 63 12.38 2.46 10.71
N GLY A 64 13.49 2.29 9.97
CA GLY A 64 13.50 1.55 8.70
C GLY A 64 12.90 0.14 8.79
N PHE A 65 13.08 -0.54 9.93
CA PHE A 65 12.48 -1.87 10.17
C PHE A 65 11.00 -1.80 10.58
N CYS A 66 10.58 -0.69 11.17
CA CYS A 66 9.20 -0.46 11.61
C CYS A 66 8.29 0.02 10.46
N LEU A 67 8.84 0.77 9.49
CA LEU A 67 8.10 1.37 8.38
C LEU A 67 7.25 0.37 7.60
N PRO A 68 7.74 -0.81 7.16
CA PRO A 68 6.90 -1.77 6.44
C PRO A 68 5.66 -2.18 7.24
N LYS A 69 5.81 -2.38 8.56
CA LYS A 69 4.69 -2.77 9.43
C LYS A 69 3.64 -1.66 9.52
N LEU A 70 4.09 -0.40 9.60
CA LEU A 70 3.22 0.77 9.64
C LEU A 70 2.48 0.99 8.33
N LEU A 71 3.16 0.82 7.19
CA LEU A 71 2.62 1.09 5.86
C LEU A 71 1.67 0.01 5.36
N ASN A 72 1.86 -1.26 5.78
CA ASN A 72 1.06 -2.40 5.35
C ASN A 72 -0.46 -2.18 5.33
N PRO A 73 -1.12 -1.72 6.42
CA PRO A 73 -2.57 -1.48 6.40
C PRO A 73 -2.98 -0.41 5.39
N LEU A 74 -2.19 0.66 5.24
CA LEU A 74 -2.48 1.76 4.32
C LEU A 74 -2.35 1.31 2.85
N VAL A 75 -1.29 0.56 2.54
CA VAL A 75 -1.08 -0.02 1.21
C VAL A 75 -2.19 -1.01 0.88
N ARG A 76 -2.58 -1.87 1.83
CA ARG A 76 -3.70 -2.82 1.65
C ARG A 76 -5.02 -2.12 1.34
N ALA A 77 -5.30 -0.99 1.99
CA ALA A 77 -6.48 -0.19 1.70
C ALA A 77 -6.47 0.34 0.25
N GLN A 78 -5.35 0.87 -0.23
CA GLN A 78 -5.22 1.31 -1.63
C GLN A 78 -5.33 0.13 -2.63
N LEU A 79 -4.90 -1.06 -2.22
CA LEU A 79 -4.97 -2.26 -3.04
C LEU A 79 -6.38 -2.87 -3.09
N VAL A 80 -7.36 -2.46 -2.29
CA VAL A 80 -8.73 -3.05 -2.30
C VAL A 80 -9.31 -3.08 -3.71
N LYS A 81 -9.16 -1.97 -4.46
CA LYS A 81 -9.67 -1.86 -5.83
C LYS A 81 -8.78 -2.55 -6.87
N TRP A 82 -7.52 -2.81 -6.57
CA TRP A 82 -6.58 -3.38 -7.53
C TRP A 82 -6.80 -4.88 -7.72
N SER A 83 -6.75 -5.33 -8.97
CA SER A 83 -6.77 -6.75 -9.33
C SER A 83 -5.89 -6.92 -10.56
N PRO A 84 -4.87 -7.79 -10.55
CA PRO A 84 -4.01 -8.02 -11.71
C PRO A 84 -4.75 -8.65 -12.90
N LEU A 85 -5.95 -9.23 -12.67
CA LEU A 85 -6.76 -9.86 -13.72
C LEU A 85 -7.76 -8.90 -14.37
N GLU A 86 -8.18 -7.86 -13.65
CA GLU A 86 -9.23 -6.93 -14.10
C GLU A 86 -8.71 -5.51 -14.39
N ASN A 87 -7.66 -5.08 -13.68
CA ASN A 87 -7.14 -3.72 -13.75
C ASN A 87 -5.70 -3.72 -14.28
N SER A 88 -5.44 -2.95 -15.33
CA SER A 88 -4.11 -2.78 -15.94
C SER A 88 -3.21 -1.77 -15.23
N THR A 89 -3.61 -1.28 -14.04
CA THR A 89 -2.81 -0.31 -13.29
C THR A 89 -1.50 -0.95 -12.84
N ASP A 90 -0.40 -0.43 -13.38
CA ASP A 90 0.95 -0.78 -12.94
C ASP A 90 1.14 -0.38 -11.48
N LEU A 91 1.70 -1.29 -10.68
CA LEU A 91 2.03 -1.06 -9.28
C LEU A 91 2.98 0.13 -9.13
N LYS A 92 3.92 0.33 -10.06
CA LYS A 92 4.88 1.43 -10.02
C LYS A 92 4.25 2.81 -10.21
N GLU A 93 3.08 2.85 -10.84
CA GLU A 93 2.32 4.07 -11.05
C GLU A 93 1.45 4.45 -9.84
N MET A 94 1.32 3.54 -8.85
CA MET A 94 0.48 3.77 -7.69
C MET A 94 1.11 4.81 -6.75
N PRO A 95 0.29 5.70 -6.13
CA PRO A 95 0.78 6.72 -5.22
C PRO A 95 1.61 6.17 -4.05
N TRP A 96 1.21 5.02 -3.48
CA TRP A 96 1.97 4.41 -2.39
C TRP A 96 3.34 3.91 -2.85
N PHE A 97 3.44 3.34 -4.06
CA PHE A 97 4.69 2.77 -4.56
C PHE A 97 5.71 3.89 -4.75
N ARG A 98 5.31 4.94 -5.48
CA ARG A 98 6.16 6.12 -5.72
C ARG A 98 6.59 6.78 -4.43
N ALA A 99 5.69 6.94 -3.47
CA ALA A 99 6.04 7.55 -2.18
C ALA A 99 7.08 6.74 -1.40
N VAL A 100 6.99 5.40 -1.42
CA VAL A 100 7.95 4.53 -0.74
C VAL A 100 9.27 4.45 -1.51
N GLU A 101 9.23 4.39 -2.84
CA GLU A 101 10.41 4.44 -3.70
C GLU A 101 11.17 5.76 -3.51
N GLU A 102 10.48 6.90 -3.57
CA GLU A 102 11.04 8.23 -3.30
C GLU A 102 11.72 8.30 -1.91
N PHE A 103 11.13 7.66 -0.90
CA PHE A 103 11.68 7.61 0.46
C PHE A 103 12.92 6.70 0.57
N SER A 104 12.85 5.50 -0.01
CA SER A 104 13.96 4.53 0.00
C SER A 104 15.17 5.05 -0.80
N ASP A 105 14.94 5.80 -1.88
CA ASP A 105 15.98 6.40 -2.73
C ASP A 105 16.48 7.75 -2.22
N ALA A 106 15.88 8.31 -1.17
CA ALA A 106 16.26 9.62 -0.63
C ALA A 106 17.73 9.61 -0.19
N LYS A 107 18.56 10.41 -0.89
CA LYS A 107 20.02 10.44 -0.74
C LYS A 107 20.45 10.57 0.73
N LYS A 108 21.50 9.82 1.08
CA LYS A 108 22.20 9.90 2.37
C LYS A 108 22.74 11.32 2.59
N PRO A 109 22.63 11.90 3.80
CA PRO A 109 23.61 12.89 4.25
C PRO A 109 24.99 12.20 4.21
N SER A 110 25.99 12.88 3.64
CA SER A 110 27.26 12.34 3.13
C SER A 110 28.20 11.65 4.14
N GLU A 111 27.77 11.33 5.37
CA GLU A 111 28.66 10.93 6.47
C GLU A 111 28.46 9.50 7.00
N SER A 112 27.41 8.76 6.62
CA SER A 112 27.23 7.37 7.08
C SER A 112 27.65 6.34 6.02
N LYS A 113 28.90 5.86 6.14
CA LYS A 113 29.43 4.67 5.44
C LYS A 113 28.84 3.37 6.04
N ARG A 114 27.52 3.25 6.10
CA ARG A 114 26.89 1.94 6.30
C ARG A 114 26.42 1.47 4.94
N ASP A 115 26.98 0.36 4.48
CA ASP A 115 26.63 -0.27 3.19
C ASP A 115 25.20 -0.81 3.18
N ASP A 116 24.54 -0.94 4.34
CA ASP A 116 23.14 -1.36 4.46
C ASP A 116 22.30 -0.26 5.15
N ASP A 117 21.58 0.56 4.37
CA ASP A 117 20.52 1.44 4.91
C ASP A 117 19.22 0.61 5.05
N PRO A 118 18.67 0.44 6.27
CA PRO A 118 17.44 -0.31 6.45
C PRO A 118 16.24 0.29 5.70
N ASP A 119 16.31 1.56 5.27
CA ASP A 119 15.28 2.22 4.49
C ASP A 119 15.21 1.69 3.03
N GLU A 120 16.32 1.18 2.47
CA GLU A 120 16.36 0.56 1.12
C GLU A 120 15.50 -0.72 1.07
N GLU A 121 15.37 -1.39 2.22
CA GLU A 121 14.58 -2.61 2.39
C GLU A 121 13.08 -2.35 2.60
N VAL A 122 12.65 -1.09 2.74
CA VAL A 122 11.25 -0.76 3.04
C VAL A 122 10.33 -1.14 1.88
N LEU A 123 10.66 -0.72 0.66
CA LEU A 123 9.86 -1.01 -0.53
C LEU A 123 9.74 -2.54 -0.79
N PRO A 124 10.85 -3.31 -0.86
CA PRO A 124 10.78 -4.76 -1.02
C PRO A 124 9.90 -5.44 0.03
N ARG A 125 10.03 -5.05 1.30
CA ARG A 125 9.26 -5.65 2.41
C ARG A 125 7.79 -5.30 2.35
N VAL A 126 7.43 -4.08 1.98
CA VAL A 126 6.03 -3.69 1.77
C VAL A 126 5.41 -4.53 0.65
N ILE A 127 6.11 -4.69 -0.47
CA ILE A 127 5.66 -5.53 -1.60
C ILE A 127 5.48 -6.98 -1.13
N GLU A 128 6.48 -7.55 -0.44
CA GLU A 128 6.44 -8.92 0.07
C GLU A 128 5.23 -9.14 1.01
N LYS A 129 4.93 -8.17 1.88
CA LYS A 129 3.86 -8.30 2.87
C LYS A 129 2.47 -7.93 2.36
N THR A 130 2.34 -7.29 1.20
CA THR A 130 1.04 -6.80 0.69
C THR A 130 0.66 -7.41 -0.65
N ILE A 131 1.56 -7.38 -1.63
CA ILE A 131 1.31 -7.83 -3.00
C ILE A 131 1.36 -9.35 -3.10
N LEU A 132 2.40 -10.00 -2.55
CA LEU A 132 2.55 -11.46 -2.67
C LEU A 132 1.37 -12.24 -2.08
N PRO A 133 0.85 -11.90 -0.87
CA PRO A 133 -0.31 -12.61 -0.32
C PRO A 133 -1.56 -12.42 -1.19
N LYS A 134 -1.72 -11.24 -1.80
CA LYS A 134 -2.86 -10.96 -2.68
C LYS A 134 -2.79 -11.76 -3.97
N ILE A 135 -1.65 -11.78 -4.64
CA ILE A 135 -1.45 -12.59 -5.86
C ILE A 135 -1.61 -14.09 -5.53
N THR A 136 -1.02 -14.55 -4.43
CA THR A 136 -1.15 -15.95 -4.00
C THR A 136 -2.61 -16.31 -3.68
N GLY A 137 -3.36 -15.39 -3.08
CA GLY A 137 -4.80 -15.56 -2.84
C GLY A 137 -5.57 -15.73 -4.15
N ILE A 138 -5.29 -14.91 -5.17
CA ILE A 138 -5.92 -15.01 -6.49
C ILE A 138 -5.59 -16.35 -7.15
N LEU A 139 -4.30 -16.73 -7.19
CA LEU A 139 -3.85 -17.97 -7.82
C LEU A 139 -4.35 -19.25 -7.15
N ARG A 140 -4.72 -19.19 -5.86
CA ARG A 140 -5.32 -20.33 -5.15
C ARG A 140 -6.83 -20.46 -5.37
N LEU A 141 -7.47 -19.39 -5.82
CA LEU A 141 -8.92 -19.33 -6.06
C LEU A 141 -9.28 -19.52 -7.54
N SER A 142 -8.30 -19.35 -8.44
CA SER A 142 -8.37 -19.67 -9.87
C SER A 142 -8.00 -21.13 -10.14
#